data_AF-X1KBR9-F1
#
_entry.id   AF-X1KBR9-F1
#
_cell.length_a   1.000
_cell.length_b   1.000
_cell.length_c   1.000
_cell.angle_alpha   90.00
_cell.angle_beta   90.00
_cell.angle_gamma   90.00
#
_symmetry.space_group_name_H-M   'P 1'
#
loop_
_entity.id
_entity.type
_entity.pdbx_description
1 polymer ?
#
loop_
_entity_poly.entity_id
_entity_poly.type
_entity_poly.pdbx_seq_one_letter_code
_entity_poly.pdbx_strand_id
1 'polypeptide(L)'
;MSVASNITLASLKKISQLGLVKHRKEQRVGEKYVDELRIHPPDLARKVMYLSGGNQQKVALSKWLCSGSKILIFDEPTRGIDVGTKAEIFQIFNQLTK
;
A
#
# COMPACT_ATOMS: atom_id res chain seq x y z
N MET A 1 -1.27 2.43 -13.06
CA MET A 1 -2.38 2.31 -12.10
C MET A 1 -2.26 3.39 -11.03
N SER A 2 -3.40 3.84 -10.48
CA SER A 2 -3.45 4.83 -9.39
C SER A 2 -2.96 4.24 -8.06
N VAL A 3 -2.77 5.07 -7.04
CA VAL A 3 -2.45 4.64 -5.68
C VAL A 3 -3.57 3.74 -5.13
N ALA A 4 -4.82 4.19 -5.16
CA ALA A 4 -5.95 3.42 -4.61
C ALA A 4 -6.11 2.04 -5.26
N SER A 5 -5.98 1.96 -6.59
CA SER A 5 -6.08 0.69 -7.31
C SER A 5 -4.88 -0.22 -7.08
N ASN A 6 -3.69 0.32 -6.79
CA ASN A 6 -2.56 -0.52 -6.38
C ASN A 6 -2.75 -1.10 -4.98
N ILE A 7 -3.20 -0.28 -4.03
CA ILE A 7 -3.44 -0.70 -2.63
C ILE A 7 -4.46 -1.84 -2.57
N THR A 8 -5.51 -1.77 -3.38
CA THR A 8 -6.61 -2.74 -3.30
C THR A 8 -6.44 -3.95 -4.21
N LEU A 9 -5.39 -3.99 -5.02
CA LEU A 9 -5.23 -4.98 -6.10
C LEU A 9 -5.21 -6.44 -5.60
N ALA A 10 -4.54 -6.70 -4.48
CA ALA A 10 -4.50 -8.04 -3.88
C ALA A 10 -5.81 -8.40 -3.12
N SER A 11 -6.74 -7.45 -3.01
CA SER A 11 -8.00 -7.57 -2.27
C SER A 11 -9.24 -7.37 -3.14
N LEU A 12 -9.14 -7.51 -4.47
CA LEU A 12 -10.26 -7.24 -5.38
C LEU A 12 -11.55 -8.00 -5.02
N LYS A 13 -11.45 -9.26 -4.55
CA LYS A 13 -12.62 -10.03 -4.07
C LYS A 13 -13.37 -9.34 -2.91
N LYS A 14 -12.64 -8.62 -2.04
CA LYS A 14 -13.21 -7.88 -0.90
C LYS A 14 -13.76 -6.52 -1.33
N ILE A 15 -13.22 -5.93 -2.40
CA ILE A 15 -13.55 -4.56 -2.85
C ILE A 15 -14.60 -4.55 -3.97
N SER A 16 -14.79 -5.67 -4.66
CA SER A 16 -15.72 -5.80 -5.77
C SER A 16 -17.06 -6.40 -5.34
N GLN A 17 -18.11 -6.11 -6.10
CA GLN A 17 -19.43 -6.73 -5.97
C GLN A 17 -19.94 -7.04 -7.37
N LEU A 18 -20.37 -8.29 -7.60
CA LEU A 18 -20.79 -8.78 -8.92
C LEU A 18 -19.71 -8.55 -10.01
N GLY A 19 -18.43 -8.73 -9.66
CA GLY A 19 -17.30 -8.54 -10.57
C GLY A 19 -16.89 -7.09 -10.84
N LEU A 20 -17.62 -6.10 -10.31
CA LEU A 20 -17.32 -4.69 -10.48
C LEU A 20 -16.69 -4.09 -9.23
N VAL A 21 -15.58 -3.37 -9.40
CA VAL A 21 -14.90 -2.64 -8.32
C VAL A 21 -15.82 -1.56 -7.77
N LYS A 22 -16.01 -1.52 -6.45
CA LYS A 22 -16.76 -0.45 -5.79
C LYS A 22 -15.82 0.70 -5.44
N HIS A 23 -15.77 1.72 -6.30
CA HIS A 23 -14.87 2.87 -6.16
C HIS A 23 -14.95 3.56 -4.79
N ARG A 24 -16.15 3.70 -4.19
CA ARG A 24 -16.29 4.24 -2.84
C ARG A 24 -15.56 3.41 -1.77
N LYS A 25 -15.61 2.08 -1.90
CA LYS A 25 -14.92 1.17 -0.98
C LYS A 25 -13.41 1.16 -1.25
N GLU A 26 -13.02 1.23 -2.51
CA GLU A 26 -11.63 1.36 -2.95
C GLU A 26 -11.00 2.64 -2.39
N GLN A 27 -11.66 3.79 -2.53
CA GLN A 27 -11.20 5.07 -1.97
C GLN A 27 -11.04 5.02 -0.46
N ARG A 28 -12.07 4.54 0.28
CA ARG A 28 -12.01 4.42 1.74
C ARG A 28 -10.85 3.55 2.21
N VAL A 29 -10.60 2.43 1.53
CA VAL A 29 -9.46 1.55 1.85
C VAL A 29 -8.14 2.19 1.46
N GLY A 30 -8.09 2.90 0.34
CA GLY A 30 -6.94 3.68 -0.09
C GLY A 30 -6.55 4.74 0.94
N GLU A 31 -7.51 5.56 1.39
CA GLU A 31 -7.35 6.61 2.41
C GLU A 31 -6.73 6.01 3.68
N LYS A 32 -7.32 4.94 4.20
CA LYS A 32 -6.81 4.23 5.38
C LYS A 32 -5.31 3.92 5.26
N TYR A 33 -4.88 3.31 4.16
CA TYR A 33 -3.48 2.90 3.99
C TYR A 33 -2.54 4.05 3.63
N VAL A 34 -3.03 5.10 2.96
CA VAL A 34 -2.27 6.34 2.74
C VAL A 34 -1.94 7.00 4.07
N ASP A 35 -2.90 7.04 4.98
CA ASP A 35 -2.74 7.62 6.31
C ASP A 35 -1.84 6.74 7.20
N GLU A 36 -2.14 5.44 7.32
CA GLU A 36 -1.38 4.50 8.16
C GLU A 36 0.09 4.41 7.76
N LEU A 37 0.40 4.44 6.46
CA LEU A 37 1.78 4.33 5.97
C LEU A 37 2.43 5.68 5.65
N ARG A 38 1.71 6.80 5.86
CA ARG A 38 2.17 8.16 5.54
C ARG A 38 2.69 8.26 4.10
N ILE A 39 1.85 7.85 3.14
CA ILE A 39 2.17 7.92 1.71
C ILE A 39 2.00 9.37 1.25
N HIS A 40 3.02 9.95 0.63
CA HIS A 40 3.03 11.35 0.18
C HIS A 40 3.36 11.48 -1.32
N PRO A 41 2.69 12.39 -2.04
CA PRO A 41 1.51 13.16 -1.62
C PRO A 41 0.26 12.27 -1.41
N PRO A 42 -0.68 12.67 -0.54
CA PRO A 42 -1.90 11.91 -0.25
C PRO A 42 -2.93 12.05 -1.38
N ASP A 43 -2.56 11.61 -2.59
CA ASP A 43 -3.40 11.63 -3.78
C ASP A 43 -3.65 10.19 -4.26
N LEU A 44 -4.86 9.71 -3.99
CA LEU A 44 -5.31 8.38 -4.36
C LEU A 44 -5.44 8.15 -5.87
N ALA A 45 -5.67 9.21 -6.65
CA ALA A 45 -5.83 9.14 -8.09
C ALA A 45 -4.47 9.19 -8.83
N ARG A 46 -3.43 9.73 -8.17
CA ARG A 46 -2.07 9.81 -8.72
C ARG A 46 -1.57 8.43 -9.15
N LYS A 47 -0.89 8.37 -10.31
CA LYS A 47 -0.20 7.15 -10.74
C LYS A 47 1.01 6.90 -9.83
N VAL A 48 1.17 5.66 -9.38
CA VAL A 48 2.26 5.25 -8.47
C VAL A 48 3.65 5.58 -9.02
N MET A 49 3.84 5.47 -10.35
CA MET A 49 5.11 5.79 -11.00
C MET A 49 5.61 7.23 -10.77
N TYR A 50 4.73 8.15 -10.36
CA TYR A 50 5.07 9.54 -10.08
C TYR A 50 5.30 9.84 -8.59
N LEU A 51 5.37 8.80 -7.75
CA LEU A 51 5.78 8.90 -6.35
C LEU A 51 7.29 8.68 -6.22
N SER A 52 7.89 9.14 -5.12
CA SER A 52 9.28 8.79 -4.78
C SER A 52 9.42 7.28 -4.56
N GLY A 53 10.62 6.72 -4.74
CA GLY A 53 10.85 5.27 -4.56
C GLY A 53 10.34 4.75 -3.21
N GLY A 54 10.54 5.50 -2.13
CA GLY A 54 10.00 5.14 -0.82
C GLY A 54 8.48 5.10 -0.73
N ASN A 55 7.80 6.07 -1.35
CA ASN A 55 6.34 6.06 -1.41
C ASN A 55 5.81 4.98 -2.34
N GLN A 56 6.52 4.66 -3.42
CA GLN A 56 6.19 3.50 -4.26
C GLN A 56 6.28 2.19 -3.46
N GLN A 57 7.31 2.05 -2.62
CA GLN A 57 7.48 0.87 -1.79
C GLN A 57 6.41 0.77 -0.68
N LYS A 58 6.03 1.90 -0.06
CA LYS A 58 4.88 1.95 0.87
C LYS A 58 3.56 1.56 0.20
N VAL A 59 3.34 1.96 -1.06
CA VAL A 59 2.17 1.52 -1.84
C VAL A 59 2.22 0.02 -2.14
N ALA A 60 3.41 -0.53 -2.45
CA ALA A 60 3.58 -1.96 -2.65
C ALA A 60 3.33 -2.74 -1.35
N LEU A 61 3.77 -2.22 -0.20
CA LEU A 61 3.52 -2.82 1.10
C LEU A 61 2.03 -2.82 1.45
N SER A 62 1.35 -1.67 1.33
CA SER A 62 -0.09 -1.58 1.61
C SER A 62 -0.94 -2.50 0.74
N LYS A 63 -0.54 -2.80 -0.50
CA LYS A 63 -1.18 -3.83 -1.33
C LYS A 63 -1.26 -5.18 -0.61
N TRP A 64 -0.15 -5.62 -0.03
CA TRP A 64 -0.08 -6.90 0.65
C TRP A 64 -0.73 -6.85 2.03
N LEU A 65 -0.61 -5.74 2.77
CA LEU A 65 -1.34 -5.56 4.03
C LEU A 65 -2.86 -5.58 3.82
N CYS A 66 -3.34 -4.95 2.75
CA CYS A 66 -4.74 -4.94 2.36
C CYS A 66 -5.29 -6.35 2.10
N SER A 67 -4.45 -7.28 1.61
CA SER A 67 -4.85 -8.66 1.31
C SER A 67 -5.45 -9.39 2.53
N GLY A 68 -5.10 -8.99 3.75
CA GLY A 68 -5.49 -9.67 4.98
C GLY A 68 -4.97 -11.11 5.04
N SER A 69 -3.80 -11.37 4.46
CA SER A 69 -3.11 -12.65 4.54
C SER A 69 -2.70 -12.96 5.99
N LYS A 70 -2.77 -14.24 6.39
CA LYS A 70 -2.35 -14.68 7.73
C LYS A 70 -0.83 -14.68 7.90
N ILE A 71 -0.11 -14.88 6.80
CA ILE A 71 1.35 -14.94 6.75
C ILE A 71 1.78 -14.08 5.56
N LEU A 72 2.75 -13.20 5.79
CA LEU A 72 3.41 -12.40 4.77
C LEU A 72 4.91 -12.66 4.87
N ILE A 73 5.53 -13.04 3.76
CA ILE A 73 6.98 -13.24 3.65
C ILE A 73 7.51 -12.14 2.75
N PHE A 74 8.51 -11.42 3.23
CA PHE A 74 9.17 -10.34 2.48
C PHE A 74 10.62 -10.71 2.26
N ASP A 75 11.07 -10.70 1.00
CA ASP A 75 12.47 -10.90 0.63
C ASP A 75 13.07 -9.57 0.17
N GLU A 76 14.17 -9.16 0.79
CA GLU A 76 14.85 -7.87 0.62
C GLU A 76 13.91 -6.67 0.36
N PRO A 77 12.85 -6.44 1.18
CA PRO A 77 11.77 -5.54 0.78
C PRO A 77 12.23 -4.10 0.54
N THR A 78 13.37 -3.69 1.11
CA THR A 78 13.94 -2.33 1.12
C THR A 78 15.14 -2.14 0.20
N ARG A 79 15.33 -3.01 -0.80
CA ARG A 79 16.40 -2.85 -1.79
C ARG A 79 16.12 -1.67 -2.73
N GLY A 80 17.13 -0.85 -2.97
CA GLY A 80 17.06 0.25 -3.95
C GLY A 80 16.37 1.53 -3.46
N ILE A 81 16.15 1.68 -2.15
CA ILE A 81 15.68 2.93 -1.52
C ILE A 81 16.74 3.51 -0.59
N ASP A 82 16.62 4.81 -0.27
CA ASP A 82 17.53 5.50 0.63
C ASP A 82 17.41 5.01 2.09
N VAL A 83 18.44 5.30 2.89
CA VAL A 83 18.54 4.83 4.27
C VAL A 83 17.43 5.38 5.17
N GLY A 84 16.97 6.62 4.92
CA GLY A 84 15.89 7.24 5.68
C GLY A 84 14.57 6.52 5.48
N THR A 85 14.18 6.34 4.21
CA THR A 85 13.00 5.55 3.84
C THR A 85 13.08 4.11 4.37
N LYS A 86 14.26 3.49 4.34
CA LYS A 86 14.44 2.12 4.82
C LYS A 86 14.07 2.02 6.30
N ALA A 87 14.51 2.98 7.11
CA ALA A 87 14.16 3.04 8.52
C ALA A 87 12.65 3.18 8.75
N GLU A 88 11.94 4.02 7.97
CA GLU A 88 10.49 4.14 8.06
C GLU A 88 9.76 2.83 7.76
N ILE A 89 10.22 2.08 6.77
CA ILE A 89 9.60 0.80 6.39
C ILE A 89 9.84 -0.27 7.47
N PHE A 90 11.02 -0.29 8.09
CA PHE A 90 11.26 -1.16 9.26
C PHE A 90 10.37 -0.78 10.45
N GLN A 91 10.08 0.50 10.67
CA GLN A 91 9.14 0.93 11.70
C GLN A 91 7.73 0.40 11.42
N ILE A 92 7.28 0.44 10.17
CA ILE A 92 5.99 -0.14 9.76
C ILE A 92 5.97 -1.64 10.05
N PHE A 93 7.02 -2.39 9.67
CA PHE A 93 7.09 -3.82 9.99
C PHE A 93 7.03 -4.10 11.49
N ASN A 94 7.76 -3.33 12.30
CA ASN A 94 7.74 -3.48 13.76
C ASN A 94 6.37 -3.18 14.39
N GLN A 95 5.55 -2.32 13.76
CA GLN A 95 4.17 -2.07 14.21
C GLN A 95 3.23 -3.23 13.90
N LEU A 96 3.51 -3.98 12.83
CA LEU A 96 2.69 -5.12 12.40
C LEU A 96 2.98 -6.42 13.16
N THR A 97 4.12 -6.49 13.84
CA THR A 97 4.56 -7.66 14.62
C THR A 97 4.30 -7.53 16.12
N LYS A 98 3.68 -6.43 16.57
CA LYS A 98 3.19 -6.27 17.94
C LYS A 98 1.75 -6.77 18.05
#